data_AF-A0A383BIY4-F1
#
_entry.id   AF-A0A383BIY4-F1
#
_cell.length_a   1.000
_cell.length_b   1.000
_cell.length_c   1.000
_cell.angle_alpha   90.00
_cell.angle_beta   90.00
_cell.angle_gamma   90.00
#
_symmetry.space_group_name_H-M   'P 1'
#
loop_
_entity.id
_entity.type
_entity.pdbx_description
1 polymer ?
#
loop_
_entity_poly.entity_id
_entity_poly.type
_entity_poly.pdbx_seq_one_letter_code
_entity_poly.pdbx_strand_id
1 'polypeptide(L)'
;MPDKVTLRGILDEDLDDVYRFVSKNFDPGVKLETWRLAFNRSWMPEKPNNGFMLVADKTIVGVFCALYSQQQTRKGIQNIC
;
A
#
# COMPACT_ATOMS: atom_id res chain seq x y z
N MET A 1 -7.36 24.75 14.80
CA MET A 1 -7.72 24.24 13.47
C MET A 1 -7.24 22.81 13.41
N PRO A 2 -8.01 21.83 12.90
CA PRO A 2 -7.43 20.51 12.69
C PRO A 2 -6.25 20.65 11.73
N ASP A 3 -5.16 19.94 12.03
CA ASP A 3 -3.96 19.96 11.20
C ASP A 3 -4.34 19.59 9.76
N LYS A 4 -3.77 20.31 8.78
CA LYS A 4 -4.12 20.11 7.37
C LYS A 4 -3.67 18.70 6.95
N VAL A 5 -4.63 17.83 6.70
CA VAL A 5 -4.38 16.49 6.15
C VAL A 5 -4.33 16.58 4.62
N THR A 6 -3.32 15.93 4.03
CA THR A 6 -3.16 15.80 2.58
C THR A 6 -3.34 14.35 2.16
N LEU A 7 -3.99 14.13 1.01
CA LEU A 7 -4.14 12.82 0.38
C LEU A 7 -3.21 12.73 -0.82
N ARG A 8 -2.42 11.66 -0.92
CA ARG A 8 -1.64 11.35 -2.12
C ARG A 8 -1.46 9.86 -2.32
N GLY A 9 -1.06 9.46 -3.54
CA GLY A 9 -0.69 8.08 -3.84
C GLY A 9 0.57 7.66 -3.07
N ILE A 10 0.62 6.37 -2.70
CA ILE A 10 1.78 5.73 -2.07
C ILE A 10 2.75 5.33 -3.20
N LEU A 11 3.94 5.93 -3.20
CA LEU A 11 5.04 5.60 -4.10
C LEU A 11 5.90 4.48 -3.49
N ASP A 12 6.80 3.91 -4.28
CA ASP A 12 7.67 2.83 -3.80
C ASP A 12 8.62 3.29 -2.69
N GLU A 13 9.02 4.56 -2.71
CA GLU A 13 9.83 5.18 -1.64
C GLU A 13 9.09 5.32 -0.30
N ASP A 14 7.76 5.33 -0.30
CA ASP A 14 6.94 5.45 0.91
C ASP A 14 6.72 4.10 1.61
N LEU A 15 7.03 2.99 0.93
CA LEU A 15 6.58 1.65 1.33
C LEU A 15 7.09 1.22 2.71
N ASP A 16 8.33 1.55 3.05
CA ASP A 16 8.91 1.15 4.35
C ASP A 16 8.19 1.85 5.52
N ASP A 17 7.79 3.12 5.36
CA ASP A 17 7.01 3.84 6.37
C ASP A 17 5.57 3.31 6.44
N VAL A 18 4.97 2.99 5.28
CA VAL A 18 3.65 2.36 5.21
C VAL A 18 3.64 0.99 5.90
N TYR A 19 4.65 0.14 5.70
CA TYR A 19 4.74 -1.17 6.36
C TYR A 19 4.76 -1.03 7.89
N ARG A 20 5.54 -0.07 8.40
CA ARG A 20 5.59 0.23 9.84
C ARG A 20 4.25 0.74 10.34
N PHE A 21 3.57 1.60 9.58
CA PHE A 21 2.26 2.11 9.92
C PHE A 21 1.22 0.99 10.00
N VAL A 22 1.09 0.13 8.98
CA VAL A 22 0.10 -0.96 8.99
C VAL A 22 0.43 -2.04 10.02
N SER A 23 1.71 -2.38 10.20
CA SER A 23 2.13 -3.36 11.22
C SER A 23 1.84 -2.87 12.64
N LYS A 24 1.83 -1.54 12.86
CA LYS A 24 1.51 -0.95 14.15
C LYS A 24 0.00 -0.80 14.39
N ASN A 25 -0.79 -0.52 13.35
CA ASN A 25 -2.16 -0.02 13.50
C ASN A 25 -3.27 -0.92 12.91
N PHE A 26 -2.97 -1.91 12.06
CA PHE A 26 -4.00 -2.70 11.37
C PHE A 26 -4.33 -4.01 12.09
N ASP A 27 -3.40 -4.97 12.09
CA ASP A 27 -3.55 -6.28 12.73
C ASP A 27 -2.23 -6.67 13.41
N PRO A 28 -2.19 -6.78 14.76
CA PRO A 28 -1.01 -7.20 15.50
C PRO A 28 -0.48 -8.60 15.13
N GLY A 29 -1.33 -9.46 14.56
CA GLY A 29 -0.95 -10.79 14.06
C GLY A 29 -0.14 -10.76 12.77
N VAL A 30 -0.23 -9.67 11.98
CA VAL A 30 0.47 -9.52 10.71
C VAL A 30 1.76 -8.71 10.91
N LYS A 31 2.89 -9.42 10.89
CA LYS A 31 4.22 -8.84 11.10
C LYS A 31 4.67 -7.97 9.93
N LEU A 32 5.58 -7.04 10.21
CA LEU A 32 6.25 -6.17 9.23
C LEU A 32 6.77 -6.93 8.00
N GLU A 33 7.41 -8.08 8.21
CA GLU A 33 7.96 -8.89 7.11
C GLU A 33 6.88 -9.46 6.18
N THR A 34 5.68 -9.74 6.69
CA THR A 34 4.55 -10.15 5.86
C THR A 34 4.11 -9.03 4.93
N TRP A 35 4.06 -7.79 5.43
CA TRP A 35 3.74 -6.61 4.61
C TRP A 35 4.81 -6.37 3.54
N ARG A 36 6.09 -6.44 3.92
CA ARG A 36 7.22 -6.35 2.97
C ARG A 36 7.10 -7.38 1.86
N LEU A 37 6.80 -8.64 2.21
CA LEU A 37 6.60 -9.71 1.23
C LEU A 37 5.40 -9.47 0.31
N ALA A 38 4.30 -8.90 0.84
CA ALA A 38 3.10 -8.67 0.06
C ALA A 38 3.32 -7.63 -1.05
N PHE A 39 3.96 -6.50 -0.72
CA PHE A 39 4.16 -5.38 -1.63
C PHE A 39 5.41 -5.49 -2.51
N ASN A 40 6.46 -6.21 -2.07
CA ASN A 40 7.67 -6.41 -2.87
C ASN A 40 7.51 -7.48 -3.96
N ARG A 41 6.44 -8.28 -3.93
CA ARG A 41 6.16 -9.26 -4.98
C ARG A 41 5.72 -8.53 -6.25
N SER A 42 6.34 -8.90 -7.37
CA SER A 42 5.96 -8.43 -8.72
C SER A 42 4.68 -9.12 -9.21
N TRP A 43 3.56 -8.93 -8.50
CA TRP A 43 2.24 -9.44 -8.86
C TRP A 43 1.71 -8.84 -10.17
N MET A 44 2.10 -7.60 -10.46
CA MET A 44 1.79 -6.89 -11.71
C MET A 44 3.00 -5.99 -12.04
N PRO A 45 3.69 -6.20 -13.19
CA PRO A 45 4.90 -5.46 -13.53
C PRO A 45 4.71 -3.93 -13.59
N GLU A 46 3.58 -3.49 -14.12
CA GLU A 46 3.21 -2.08 -14.22
C GLU A 46 2.02 -1.81 -13.28
N LYS A 47 2.27 -1.23 -12.11
CA LYS A 47 1.22 -0.82 -11.16
C LYS A 47 1.11 0.70 -11.05
N PRO A 48 -0.11 1.25 -10.87
CA PRO A 48 -0.31 2.70 -10.86
C PRO A 48 0.21 3.37 -9.58
N ASN A 49 0.14 2.69 -8.43
CA ASN A 49 0.64 3.11 -7.12
C ASN A 49 0.62 1.90 -6.15
N ASN A 50 0.76 2.13 -4.85
CA ASN A 50 0.56 1.12 -3.78
C ASN A 50 -0.68 1.39 -2.91
N GLY A 51 -1.65 2.13 -3.46
CA GLY A 51 -2.78 2.70 -2.76
C GLY A 51 -2.60 4.19 -2.44
N PHE A 52 -3.30 4.67 -1.42
CA PHE A 52 -3.31 6.08 -1.02
C PHE A 52 -2.99 6.23 0.47
N MET A 53 -2.40 7.36 0.83
CA MET A 53 -2.15 7.70 2.23
C MET A 53 -2.56 9.13 2.58
N LEU A 54 -2.89 9.29 3.85
CA LEU A 54 -3.19 10.55 4.51
C LEU A 54 -1.96 10.99 5.31
N VAL A 55 -1.52 12.23 5.08
CA VAL A 55 -0.34 12.80 5.74
C VAL A 55 -0.72 14.12 6.41
N ALA A 56 -0.42 14.22 7.71
CA ALA A 56 -0.52 15.44 8.51
C ALA A 56 0.85 15.73 9.11
N ASP A 57 1.38 16.95 8.97
CA ASP A 57 2.70 17.36 9.50
C ASP A 57 3.82 16.34 9.21
N LYS A 58 3.89 15.89 7.95
CA LYS A 58 4.84 14.87 7.45
C LYS A 58 4.72 13.49 8.11
N THR A 59 3.66 13.25 8.85
CA THR A 59 3.37 11.97 9.52
C THR A 59 2.21 11.27 8.82
N ILE A 60 2.36 9.96 8.58
CA ILE A 60 1.26 9.12 8.08
C ILE A 60 0.21 9.00 9.18
N VAL A 61 -1.01 9.41 8.89
CA VAL A 61 -2.17 9.32 9.80
C VAL A 61 -3.22 8.32 9.32
N GLY A 62 -3.08 7.80 8.10
CA GLY A 62 -3.96 6.78 7.56
C GLY A 62 -3.45 6.27 6.21
N VAL A 63 -3.76 5.01 5.90
CA VAL A 63 -3.44 4.40 4.61
C VAL A 63 -4.62 3.59 4.10
N PHE A 64 -4.75 3.55 2.78
CA PHE A 64 -5.60 2.64 2.04
C PHE A 64 -4.73 1.89 1.03
N CYS A 65 -4.21 0.76 1.46
CA CYS A 65 -3.29 -0.09 0.73
C CYS A 65 -3.97 -0.81 -0.45
N ALA A 66 -3.26 -0.94 -1.57
CA ALA A 66 -3.72 -1.71 -2.74
C ALA A 66 -2.67 -2.72 -3.18
N LEU A 67 -3.10 -3.96 -3.47
CA LEU A 67 -2.27 -5.00 -4.09
C LEU A 67 -2.83 -5.30 -5.47
N TYR A 68 -2.08 -4.92 -6.49
CA TYR A 68 -2.45 -5.20 -7.87
C TYR A 68 -1.89 -6.54 -8.32
N SER A 69 -2.67 -7.32 -9.05
CA SER A 69 -2.22 -8.58 -9.63
C SER A 69 -2.64 -8.69 -11.10
N GLN A 70 -1.73 -9.20 -11.91
CA GLN A 70 -2.03 -9.62 -13.27
C GLN A 70 -2.21 -11.14 -13.29
N GLN A 71 -3.37 -11.61 -13.71
CA GLN A 71 -3.74 -13.02 -13.63
C GLN A 71 -4.19 -13.57 -14.97
N GLN A 72 -3.79 -14.81 -15.28
CA GLN A 72 -4.34 -15.56 -16.40
C GLN A 72 -5.71 -16.12 -16.02
N THR A 73 -6.75 -15.73 -16.76
CA THR A 73 -8.12 -16.21 -16.56
C THR A 73 -8.65 -16.91 -17.82
N ARG A 74 -9.87 -17.46 -17.75
CA ARG A 74 -10.57 -17.96 -18.96
C ARG A 74 -10.82 -16.88 -20.01
N LYS A 75 -10.78 -15.60 -19.64
CA LYS A 75 -10.94 -14.45 -20.54
C LYS A 75 -9.61 -13.86 -21.02
N GLY A 76 -8.49 -14.52 -20.74
CA GLY A 76 -7.14 -14.00 -20.99
C GLY A 76 -6.52 -13.34 -19.77
N ILE A 77 -5.46 -12.55 -19.99
CA ILE A 77 -4.76 -11.79 -18.95
C ILE A 77 -5.67 -10.68 -18.42
N GLN A 78 -5.86 -10.60 -17.10
CA GLN A 78 -6.70 -9.60 -16.44
C GLN A 78 -5.92 -8.93 -15.30
N ASN A 79 -6.10 -7.62 -15.14
CA ASN A 79 -5.55 -6.86 -14.02
C ASN A 79 -6.62 -6.75 -12.92
N ILE A 80 -6.24 -7.06 -11.69
CA ILE A 80 -7.12 -7.13 -10.52
C ILE A 80 -6.48 -6.30 -9.39
N CYS A 81 -7.30 -5.58 -8.64
CA CYS A 81 -6.93 -4.85 -7.42
C CYS A 81 -7.74 -5.39 -6.24
#